data_AF-A0A6J4RTD4-F1
#
_entry.id   AF-A0A6J4RTD4-F1
#
_cell.length_a   1.000
_cell.length_b   1.000
_cell.length_c   1.000
_cell.angle_alpha   90.00
_cell.angle_beta   90.00
_cell.angle_gamma   90.00
#
_symmetry.space_group_name_H-M   'P 1'
#
loop_
_entity.id
_entity.type
_entity.pdbx_description
1 polymer ?
#
loop_
_entity_poly.entity_id
_entity_poly.type
_entity_poly.pdbx_seq_one_letter_code
_entity_poly.pdbx_strand_id
1 'polypeptide(L)'
;MDDQRAERIALNESRFRQINDGLRDDLAKLPSEPEAVPFVCECGSNACEGLIEVTLAEYEGIRANSRHFLVLPGHEIVEAERVLASTPRYMVVEKQPGVGPLVDATDPRRGPH
;
A
#
# COMPACT_ATOMS: atom_id res chain seq x y z
N MET A 1 -15.87 -13.18 13.88
CA MET A 1 -14.55 -13.06 14.53
C MET A 1 -13.47 -12.71 13.51
N ASP A 2 -13.59 -13.18 12.27
CA ASP A 2 -12.72 -12.80 11.16
C ASP A 2 -12.91 -11.34 10.67
N ASP A 3 -14.15 -10.83 10.71
CA ASP A 3 -14.46 -9.47 10.25
C ASP A 3 -13.71 -8.37 11.03
N GLN A 4 -13.56 -8.51 12.36
CA GLN A 4 -12.84 -7.53 13.18
C GLN A 4 -11.31 -7.56 12.98
N ARG A 5 -10.75 -8.68 12.50
CA ARG A 5 -9.32 -8.80 12.17
C ARG A 5 -9.06 -8.20 10.79
N ALA A 6 -9.93 -8.51 9.83
CA ALA A 6 -9.89 -7.95 8.49
C ALA A 6 -10.10 -6.42 8.49
N GLU A 7 -11.03 -5.91 9.31
CA GLU A 7 -11.28 -4.46 9.45
C GLU A 7 -10.09 -3.71 10.06
N ARG A 8 -9.44 -4.28 11.08
CA ARG A 8 -8.21 -3.71 11.65
C ARG A 8 -7.07 -3.68 10.64
N ILE A 9 -6.93 -4.73 9.84
CA ILE A 9 -5.93 -4.79 8.76
C ILE A 9 -6.21 -3.68 7.73
N ALA A 10 -7.44 -3.54 7.26
CA ALA A 10 -7.84 -2.52 6.28
C ALA A 10 -7.61 -1.08 6.80
N LEU A 11 -7.91 -0.82 8.08
CA LEU A 11 -7.69 0.49 8.70
C LEU A 11 -6.20 0.85 8.79
N ASN A 12 -5.35 -0.13 9.12
CA ASN A 12 -3.90 0.09 9.21
C ASN A 12 -3.31 0.40 7.83
N GLU A 13 -3.75 -0.33 6.81
CA GLU A 13 -3.28 -0.10 5.45
C GLU A 13 -3.69 1.27 4.93
N SER A 14 -4.92 1.73 5.22
CA SER A 14 -5.36 3.09 4.87
C SER A 14 -4.47 4.17 5.50
N ARG A 15 -4.00 3.97 6.74
CA ARG A 15 -3.11 4.94 7.41
C ARG A 15 -1.75 5.06 6.72
N PHE A 16 -1.13 3.94 6.36
CA PHE A 16 0.15 3.95 5.65
C PHE A 16 0.02 4.53 4.24
N ARG A 17 -1.10 4.27 3.56
CA ARG A 17 -1.40 4.91 2.28
C ARG A 17 -1.48 6.43 2.37
N GLN A 18 -2.11 6.99 3.41
CA GLN A 18 -2.17 8.45 3.57
C GLN A 18 -0.78 9.08 3.71
N ILE A 19 0.14 8.39 4.40
CA ILE A 19 1.54 8.84 4.53
C ILE A 19 2.23 8.80 3.18
N ASN A 20 2.08 7.69 2.44
CA ASN A 20 2.71 7.51 1.14
C ASN A 20 2.15 8.47 0.06
N ASP A 21 0.83 8.71 0.03
CA ASP A 21 0.21 9.66 -0.90
C ASP A 21 0.63 11.11 -0.59
N GLY A 22 0.81 11.48 0.69
CA GLY A 22 1.37 12.77 1.06
C GLY A 22 2.82 12.94 0.62
N LEU A 23 3.65 11.91 0.80
CA LEU A 23 5.03 11.90 0.31
C LEU A 23 5.08 12.02 -1.22
N ARG A 24 4.21 11.29 -1.94
CA ARG A 24 4.05 11.39 -3.39
C ARG A 24 3.74 12.83 -3.82
N ASP A 25 2.77 13.49 -3.18
CA ASP A 25 2.40 14.87 -3.52
C ASP A 25 3.54 15.87 -3.29
N ASP A 26 4.38 15.65 -2.28
CA ASP A 26 5.55 16.49 -2.03
C ASP A 26 6.67 16.23 -3.04
N LEU A 27 6.89 14.96 -3.43
CA LEU A 27 7.84 14.60 -4.49
C LEU A 27 7.44 15.18 -5.84
N ALA A 28 6.15 15.17 -6.18
CA ALA A 28 5.63 15.72 -7.44
C ALA A 28 5.86 17.24 -7.59
N LYS A 29 6.16 17.96 -6.49
CA LYS A 29 6.48 19.39 -6.50
C LYS A 29 7.96 19.69 -6.70
N LEU A 30 8.84 18.67 -6.67
CA LEU A 30 10.27 18.86 -6.83
C LEU A 30 10.63 19.15 -8.31
N PRO A 31 11.68 19.95 -8.56
CA PRO A 31 12.14 20.25 -9.93
C PRO A 31 12.75 19.03 -10.65
N SER A 32 13.07 17.97 -9.90
CA SER A 32 13.58 16.70 -10.41
C SER A 32 13.20 15.58 -9.45
N GLU A 33 12.77 14.45 -10.01
CA GLU A 33 12.42 13.26 -9.23
C GLU A 33 13.70 12.59 -8.67
N PRO A 34 13.73 12.21 -7.38
CA PRO A 34 14.83 11.41 -6.83
C PRO A 34 14.86 10.01 -7.45
N GLU A 35 16.06 9.42 -7.55
CA GLU A 35 16.25 8.09 -8.12
C GLU A 35 15.60 6.98 -7.28
N ALA A 36 15.53 7.14 -5.96
CA ALA A 36 14.75 6.29 -5.06
C ALA A 36 14.31 7.09 -3.83
N VAL A 37 13.12 6.78 -3.31
CA VAL A 37 12.55 7.42 -2.13
C VAL A 37 11.99 6.35 -1.19
N PRO A 38 12.16 6.48 0.15
CA PRO A 38 11.56 5.55 1.09
C PRO A 38 10.04 5.74 1.17
N PHE A 39 9.29 4.72 0.77
CA PHE A 39 7.86 4.59 1.05
C PHE A 39 7.64 3.63 2.22
N VAL A 40 6.55 3.81 2.97
CA VAL A 40 6.22 2.94 4.10
C VAL A 40 5.56 1.66 3.57
N CYS A 41 5.93 0.52 4.15
CA CYS A 41 5.30 -0.78 3.89
C CYS A 41 3.80 -0.73 4.19
N GLU A 42 2.97 -1.02 3.20
CA GLU A 42 1.51 -0.95 3.28
C GLU A 42 0.88 -2.28 3.72
N CYS A 43 1.57 -3.06 4.55
CA CYS A 43 1.04 -4.35 5.02
C CYS A 43 0.00 -4.16 6.14
N GLY A 44 -0.78 -5.20 6.44
CA GLY A 44 -1.83 -5.16 7.46
C GLY A 44 -1.37 -5.01 8.92
N SER A 45 -0.05 -4.98 9.18
CA SER A 45 0.51 -4.95 10.53
C SER A 45 0.60 -3.51 11.07
N ASN A 46 -0.05 -3.25 12.21
CA ASN A 46 -0.03 -1.94 12.88
C ASN A 46 1.34 -1.56 13.49
N ALA A 47 2.26 -2.52 13.58
CA ALA A 47 3.61 -2.31 14.11
C ALA A 47 4.67 -2.27 13.00
N CYS A 48 4.26 -2.28 11.72
CA CYS A 48 5.21 -2.21 10.63
C CYS A 48 5.66 -0.77 10.42
N GLU A 49 6.93 -0.52 10.66
CA GLU A 49 7.61 0.75 10.33
C GLU A 49 8.63 0.54 9.20
N GLY A 50 8.45 -0.53 8.42
CA GLY A 50 9.35 -0.91 7.34
C GLY A 50 9.32 0.13 6.22
N LEU A 51 10.49 0.50 5.72
CA LEU A 51 10.66 1.38 4.58
C LEU A 51 11.10 0.60 3.35
N ILE A 52 10.56 0.98 2.20
CA ILE A 52 10.79 0.34 0.92
C ILE A 52 11.29 1.42 -0.03
N GLU A 53 12.50 1.24 -0.55
CA GLU A 53 13.08 2.16 -1.54
C GLU A 53 12.55 1.84 -2.93
N VAL A 54 11.68 2.73 -3.42
CA VAL A 54 11.11 2.68 -4.78
C VAL A 54 11.22 4.04 -5.44
N THR A 55 11.22 4.04 -6.77
CA THR A 55 11.07 5.28 -7.53
C THR A 55 9.62 5.77 -7.45
N LEU A 56 9.39 7.06 -7.73
CA LEU A 56 8.03 7.61 -7.82
C LEU A 56 7.20 6.87 -8.88
N ALA A 57 7.80 6.61 -10.05
CA ALA A 57 7.14 5.90 -11.15
C ALA A 57 6.77 4.44 -10.78
N GLU A 58 7.61 3.74 -10.02
CA GLU A 58 7.29 2.40 -9.50
C GLU A 58 6.07 2.47 -8.55
N TYR A 59 6.08 3.41 -7.61
CA TYR A 59 4.99 3.59 -6.67
C TYR A 59 3.68 3.94 -7.39
N GLU A 60 3.72 4.87 -8.35
CA GLU A 60 2.56 5.27 -9.15
C GLU A 60 2.02 4.12 -10.00
N GLY A 61 2.89 3.35 -10.64
CA GLY A 61 2.50 2.18 -11.43
C GLY A 61 1.79 1.12 -10.58
N ILE A 62 2.26 0.90 -9.35
CA ILE A 62 1.60 0.00 -8.40
C ILE A 62 0.23 0.57 -8.01
N ARG A 63 0.17 1.84 -7.62
CA ARG A 63 -1.04 2.53 -7.14
C ARG A 63 -2.02 2.92 -8.25
N ALA A 64 -1.71 2.62 -9.51
CA ALA A 64 -2.67 2.76 -10.60
C ALA A 64 -3.92 1.90 -10.37
N ASN A 65 -3.79 0.79 -9.63
CA ASN A 65 -4.91 0.04 -9.08
C ASN A 65 -4.95 0.24 -7.56
N SER A 66 -6.05 0.77 -7.04
CA SER A 66 -6.21 1.06 -5.61
C SER A 66 -6.19 -0.20 -4.73
N ARG A 67 -6.46 -1.38 -5.33
CA ARG A 67 -6.39 -2.68 -4.66
C ARG A 67 -4.98 -3.26 -4.57
N HIS A 68 -3.99 -2.63 -5.18
CA HIS A 68 -2.60 -3.01 -5.04
C HIS A 68 -1.95 -2.29 -3.85
N PHE A 69 -1.07 -3.02 -3.17
CA PHE A 69 -0.34 -2.58 -2.00
C PHE A 69 1.14 -2.93 -2.16
N LEU A 70 2.00 -2.01 -1.73
CA LEU A 70 3.45 -2.17 -1.72
C LEU A 70 3.90 -2.67 -0.35
N VAL A 71 4.46 -3.89 -0.28
CA VAL A 71 4.88 -4.51 0.99
C VAL A 71 6.32 -5.03 0.93
N LEU A 72 6.95 -5.17 2.08
CA LEU A 72 8.27 -5.82 2.19
C LEU A 72 8.15 -7.32 1.89
N PRO A 73 9.19 -7.95 1.33
CA PRO A 73 9.23 -9.40 1.18
C PRO A 73 9.00 -10.11 2.52
N GLY A 74 8.06 -11.05 2.58
CA GLY A 74 7.69 -11.77 3.81
C GLY A 74 6.67 -11.06 4.69
N HIS A 75 6.17 -9.88 4.27
CA HIS A 75 5.11 -9.14 4.96
C HIS A 75 3.73 -9.32 4.30
N GLU A 76 3.64 -10.16 3.27
CA GLU A 76 2.37 -10.57 2.67
C GLU A 76 1.54 -11.43 3.64
N ILE A 77 0.23 -11.22 3.61
CA ILE A 77 -0.73 -12.03 4.38
C ILE A 77 -1.32 -13.06 3.42
N VAL A 78 -0.63 -14.20 3.24
CA VAL A 78 -0.96 -15.26 2.28
C VAL A 78 -2.43 -15.71 2.35
N GLU A 79 -3.04 -15.66 3.54
CA GLU A 79 -4.44 -16.05 3.80
C GLU A 79 -5.47 -15.03 3.28
N ALA A 80 -5.06 -13.76 3.08
CA ALA A 80 -5.94 -12.64 2.75
C ALA A 80 -5.57 -11.96 1.41
N GLU A 81 -4.38 -12.23 0.89
CA GLU A 81 -3.77 -11.52 -0.22
C GLU A 81 -3.35 -12.48 -1.34
N ARG A 82 -3.15 -11.90 -2.52
CA ARG A 82 -2.52 -12.55 -3.67
C ARG A 82 -1.28 -11.74 -4.03
N VAL A 83 -0.13 -12.38 -4.08
CA VAL A 83 1.10 -11.77 -4.60
C VAL A 83 0.98 -11.63 -6.12
N LEU A 84 1.09 -10.41 -6.62
CA LEU A 84 1.05 -10.09 -8.06
C LEU A 84 2.46 -9.94 -8.63
N ALA A 85 3.38 -9.39 -7.85
CA ALA A 85 4.79 -9.26 -8.21
C ALA A 85 5.67 -9.46 -6.99
N SER A 86 6.84 -10.04 -7.21
CA SER A 86 7.86 -10.24 -6.19
C SER A 86 9.23 -9.86 -6.73
N THR A 87 9.91 -8.99 -6.01
CA THR A 87 11.27 -8.55 -6.29
C THR A 87 12.11 -8.70 -5.02
N PRO A 88 13.45 -8.63 -5.11
CA PRO A 88 14.30 -8.60 -3.91
C PRO A 88 14.05 -7.38 -3.00
N ARG A 89 13.51 -6.27 -3.53
CA ARG A 89 13.28 -5.02 -2.78
C ARG A 89 11.88 -4.96 -2.17
N TYR A 90 10.88 -5.47 -2.87
CA TYR A 90 9.47 -5.35 -2.51
C TYR A 90 8.59 -6.39 -3.18
N MET A 91 7.40 -6.56 -2.63
CA MET A 91 6.30 -7.31 -3.25
C MET A 91 5.11 -6.39 -3.49
N VAL A 92 4.32 -6.74 -4.51
CA VAL A 92 3.02 -6.12 -4.79
C VAL A 92 1.96 -7.16 -4.49
N VAL A 93 1.04 -6.83 -3.60
CA VAL A 93 -0.06 -7.71 -3.21
C VAL A 93 -1.40 -7.09 -3.53
N GLU A 94 -2.38 -7.94 -3.80
CA GLU A 94 -3.78 -7.56 -3.98
C GLU A 94 -4.66 -8.29 -2.98
N LYS A 95 -5.59 -7.57 -2.35
CA LYS A 95 -6.57 -8.16 -1.42
C LYS A 95 -7.57 -9.04 -2.16
N GLN A 96 -7.75 -10.27 -1.67
CA GLN A 96 -8.70 -11.19 -2.24
C GLN A 96 -10.15 -10.67 -2.07
N PRO A 97 -11.02 -10.82 -3.08
CA PRO A 97 -12.44 -10.48 -2.94
C PRO A 97 -13.09 -11.30 -1.81
N GLY A 98 -13.73 -10.63 -0.85
CA GLY A 98 -14.43 -11.28 0.26
C GLY A 98 -13.65 -11.39 1.57
N VAL A 99 -12.37 -11.02 1.59
CA VAL A 99 -11.58 -10.91 2.83
C VAL A 99 -11.54 -9.44 3.27
N GLY A 100 -12.59 -9.05 4.01
CA GLY A 100 -12.72 -7.73 4.63
C GLY A 100 -13.45 -6.68 3.77
N PRO A 101 -14.52 -6.04 4.27
CA PRO A 101 -15.01 -4.80 3.68
C PRO A 101 -13.96 -3.69 3.97
N LEU A 102 -13.85 -2.67 3.09
CA LEU A 102 -13.15 -1.38 3.31
C LEU A 102 -11.78 -1.14 2.62
N VAL A 103 -11.43 -1.85 1.55
CA VAL A 103 -10.37 -1.34 0.65
C VAL A 103 -10.90 -0.22 -0.24
N ASP A 104 -12.11 -0.38 -0.78
CA ASP A 104 -12.69 0.57 -1.75
C ASP A 104 -13.28 1.85 -1.10
N ALA A 105 -13.54 1.84 0.22
CA ALA A 105 -14.16 2.95 0.95
C ALA A 105 -13.14 3.92 1.56
N THR A 106 -11.86 3.55 1.60
CA THR A 106 -10.77 4.34 2.20
C THR A 106 -9.80 4.91 1.17
N ASP A 107 -10.12 4.78 -0.13
CA ASP A 107 -9.34 5.32 -1.24
C ASP A 107 -9.55 6.84 -1.35
N PRO A 108 -8.56 7.69 -1.00
CA PRO A 108 -8.68 9.13 -1.09
C PRO A 108 -8.79 9.64 -2.53
N ARG A 109 -8.46 8.82 -3.55
CA ARG A 109 -8.56 9.18 -4.97
C ARG A 109 -9.97 8.97 -5.52
N ARG A 110 -10.82 8.22 -4.83
CA ARG A 110 -12.27 8.20 -5.05
C ARG A 110 -12.89 9.25 -4.14
N GLY A 111 -12.75 10.52 -4.50
CA GLY A 111 -13.45 11.61 -3.81
C GLY A 111 -14.97 11.31 -3.73
N PRO A 112 -15.67 11.83 -2.70
CA PRO A 112 -17.11 11.62 -2.58
C PRO A 112 -17.78 12.24 -3.80
N HIS A 113 -18.63 11.46 -4.48
CA HIS A 113 -19.59 12.01 -5.43
C HIS A 113 -20.60 12.89 -4.67
#